data_AF-A0A1V2GCX4-F1
#
_entry.id   AF-A0A1V2GCX4-F1
#
_cell.length_a   1.000
_cell.length_b   1.000
_cell.length_c   1.000
_cell.angle_alpha   90.00
_cell.angle_beta   90.00
_cell.angle_gamma   90.00
#
_symmetry.space_group_name_H-M   'P 1'
#
loop_
_entity.id
_entity.type
_entity.pdbx_description
1 polymer ?
#
loop_
_entity_poly.entity_id
_entity_poly.type
_entity_poly.pdbx_seq_one_letter_code
_entity_poly.pdbx_strand_id
1 'polypeptide(L)'
;MYSLLIKDRSYPIAVYMAYMMRVKGFTRSQAVEVLTGAAVKMGLRKSATSPANNTVAEWGRGIEAPQWSVVAAMTILEQFGKVPFTDQEWAFWAYAAAERGVSSDSFKGKWIEWLKKAQLYKTHYEQRSVIRKQFQSLSSPQTAMKILLAFKGNGLQSLTLAELFANIDTSPATLDRLEKRITDGEQFTADDMNEVIAESEQAKSIYESLIQSIHELKHERLITHRSNDNILIT
;
A
#
# COMPACT_ATOMS: atom_id res chain seq x y z
N MET A 1 1.97 0.12 -10.24
CA MET A 1 1.87 -0.61 -8.95
C MET A 1 0.39 -0.71 -8.65
N TYR A 2 -0.09 -1.71 -7.93
CA TYR A 2 -1.37 -1.52 -7.25
C TYR A 2 -1.00 -0.99 -5.88
N SER A 3 -1.12 0.31 -5.62
CA SER A 3 -1.01 0.83 -4.24
C SER A 3 -1.95 0.15 -3.27
N LEU A 4 -2.98 -0.53 -3.80
CA LEU A 4 -3.78 -1.48 -3.06
C LEU A 4 -2.99 -2.62 -2.41
N LEU A 5 -1.95 -3.15 -3.07
CA LEU A 5 -1.17 -4.30 -2.56
C LEU A 5 -0.33 -3.95 -1.32
N ILE A 6 -0.03 -2.67 -1.09
CA ILE A 6 0.76 -2.24 0.07
C ILE A 6 -0.10 -1.82 1.26
N LYS A 7 -1.42 -2.06 1.20
CA LYS A 7 -2.37 -1.68 2.25
C LYS A 7 -2.32 -2.62 3.44
N ASP A 8 -2.23 -3.92 3.19
CA ASP A 8 -2.12 -4.90 4.25
C ASP A 8 -0.69 -5.00 4.76
N ARG A 9 -0.33 -4.10 5.68
CA ARG A 9 0.98 -4.09 6.31
C ARG A 9 1.20 -5.28 7.26
N SER A 10 0.16 -6.07 7.54
CA SER A 10 0.32 -7.28 8.35
C SER A 10 1.07 -8.37 7.60
N TYR A 11 0.78 -8.50 6.29
CA TYR A 11 1.39 -9.46 5.39
C TYR A 11 2.92 -9.51 5.45
N PRO A 12 3.67 -8.41 5.24
CA PRO A 12 5.14 -8.43 5.29
C PRO A 12 5.68 -8.86 6.65
N ILE A 13 4.99 -8.55 7.75
CA ILE A 13 5.35 -8.97 9.10
C ILE A 13 5.10 -10.46 9.29
N ALA A 14 3.95 -10.96 8.85
CA ALA A 14 3.62 -12.39 8.89
C ALA A 14 4.63 -13.22 8.10
N VAL A 15 4.97 -12.81 6.87
CA VAL A 15 5.97 -13.45 6.02
C VAL A 15 7.35 -13.45 6.69
N TYR A 16 7.78 -12.31 7.25
CA TYR A 16 9.03 -12.21 7.98
C TYR A 16 9.08 -13.16 9.18
N MET A 17 8.06 -13.11 10.05
CA MET A 17 8.01 -13.94 11.25
C MET A 17 8.00 -15.43 10.89
N ALA A 18 7.23 -15.84 9.89
CA ALA A 18 7.19 -17.20 9.40
C ALA A 18 8.58 -17.65 8.89
N TYR A 19 9.26 -16.81 8.10
CA TYR A 19 10.58 -17.11 7.58
C TYR A 19 11.63 -17.23 8.69
N MET A 20 11.69 -16.26 9.61
CA MET A 20 12.67 -16.26 10.70
C MET A 20 12.49 -17.46 11.64
N MET A 21 11.25 -17.81 11.96
CA MET A 21 10.97 -18.92 12.87
C MET A 21 11.14 -20.30 12.19
N ARG A 22 10.58 -20.47 10.99
CA ARG A 22 10.53 -21.79 10.32
C ARG A 22 11.77 -22.11 9.51
N VAL A 23 12.40 -21.12 8.88
CA VAL A 23 13.54 -21.32 7.99
C VAL A 23 14.85 -21.04 8.70
N LYS A 24 14.93 -19.97 9.50
CA LYS A 24 16.15 -19.61 10.24
C LYS A 24 16.22 -20.19 11.65
N GLY A 25 15.14 -20.76 12.17
CA GLY A 25 15.09 -21.38 13.50
C GLY A 25 15.16 -20.39 14.67
N PHE A 26 14.82 -19.11 14.44
CA PHE A 26 14.87 -18.09 15.49
C PHE A 26 13.66 -18.21 16.41
N THR A 27 13.86 -17.92 17.69
CA THR A 27 12.74 -17.63 18.59
C THR A 27 12.05 -16.33 18.16
N ARG A 28 10.81 -16.15 18.61
CA ARG A 28 10.06 -14.91 18.34
C ARG A 28 10.82 -13.66 18.84
N SER A 29 11.35 -13.70 20.07
CA SER A 29 12.10 -12.58 20.64
C SER A 29 13.33 -12.22 19.81
N GLN A 30 14.11 -13.22 19.38
CA GLN A 30 15.27 -13.00 18.51
C GLN A 30 14.89 -12.38 17.17
N ALA A 31 13.79 -12.85 16.55
CA ALA A 31 13.29 -12.25 15.31
C ALA A 31 12.87 -10.79 15.51
N VAL A 32 12.23 -10.44 16.62
CA VAL A 32 11.85 -9.06 16.94
C VAL A 32 13.06 -8.16 17.22
N GLU A 33 14.08 -8.68 17.89
CA GLU A 33 15.35 -7.98 18.14
C GLU A 33 16.09 -7.69 16.84
N VAL A 34 16.18 -8.67 15.94
CA VAL A 34 16.82 -8.50 14.62
C VAL A 34 16.07 -7.45 13.79
N LEU A 35 14.75 -7.52 13.78
CA LEU A 35 13.89 -6.55 13.09
C LEU A 35 14.12 -5.13 13.62
N THR A 36 14.14 -4.97 14.94
CA THR A 36 14.36 -3.68 15.61
C THR A 36 15.77 -3.16 15.37
N GLY A 37 16.77 -4.00 15.53
CA GLY A 37 18.18 -3.65 15.31
C GLY A 37 18.45 -3.23 13.88
N ALA A 38 17.86 -3.91 12.89
CA ALA A 38 17.94 -3.51 11.48
C ALA A 38 17.31 -2.12 11.27
N ALA A 39 16.10 -1.89 11.79
CA ALA A 39 15.42 -0.61 11.65
C ALA A 39 16.21 0.57 12.24
N VAL A 40 16.91 0.36 13.36
CA VAL A 40 17.80 1.37 13.95
C VAL A 40 19.02 1.61 13.09
N LYS A 41 19.70 0.55 12.63
CA LYS A 41 20.88 0.68 11.75
C LYS A 41 20.56 1.37 10.42
N MET A 42 19.33 1.21 9.94
CA MET A 42 18.83 1.87 8.73
C MET A 42 18.36 3.31 8.96
N GLY A 43 18.37 3.81 10.21
CA GLY A 43 17.90 5.15 10.55
C GLY A 43 16.37 5.31 10.51
N LEU A 44 15.61 4.23 10.37
CA LEU A 44 14.14 4.24 10.30
C LEU A 44 13.49 4.34 11.69
N ARG A 45 14.24 3.96 12.72
CA ARG A 45 13.79 3.98 14.11
C ARG A 45 14.89 4.53 15.02
N LYS A 46 14.53 5.42 15.95
CA LYS A 46 15.48 6.01 16.91
C LYS A 46 15.77 5.10 18.11
N SER A 47 14.75 4.41 18.61
CA SER A 47 14.86 3.55 19.79
C SER A 47 15.26 2.13 19.41
N ALA A 48 16.26 1.59 20.11
CA ALA A 48 16.70 0.20 20.03
C ALA A 48 15.88 -0.76 20.91
N THR A 49 14.96 -0.24 21.73
CA THR A 49 14.11 -1.08 22.57
C THR A 49 13.15 -1.89 21.70
N SER A 50 13.24 -3.22 21.74
CA SER A 50 12.31 -4.09 21.03
C SER A 50 10.86 -3.87 21.49
N PRO A 51 9.87 -3.80 20.57
CA PRO A 51 8.46 -3.84 20.95
C PRO A 51 8.15 -5.18 21.61
N ALA A 52 7.09 -5.24 22.41
CA ALA A 52 6.68 -6.49 23.03
C ALA A 52 6.25 -7.54 21.98
N ASN A 53 6.50 -8.81 22.27
CA ASN A 53 6.23 -9.91 21.35
C ASN A 53 4.76 -10.02 20.94
N ASN A 54 3.83 -9.70 21.85
CA ASN A 54 2.40 -9.64 21.57
C ASN A 54 2.06 -8.52 20.58
N THR A 55 2.64 -7.34 20.74
CA THR A 55 2.47 -6.22 19.80
C THR A 55 2.91 -6.59 18.39
N VAL A 56 4.05 -7.25 18.23
CA VAL A 56 4.50 -7.70 16.90
C VAL A 56 3.63 -8.84 16.36
N ALA A 57 3.09 -9.70 17.22
CA ALA A 57 2.13 -10.73 16.81
C ALA A 57 0.80 -10.11 16.34
N GLU A 58 0.35 -9.02 16.96
CA GLU A 58 -0.81 -8.24 16.53
C GLU A 58 -0.57 -7.56 15.19
N TRP A 59 0.64 -7.03 14.96
CA TRP A 59 1.01 -6.50 13.64
C TRP A 59 0.91 -7.54 12.54
N GLY A 60 1.22 -8.81 12.80
CA GLY A 60 1.06 -9.89 11.84
C GLY A 60 -0.40 -10.32 11.58
N ARG A 61 -1.38 -9.64 12.18
CA ARG A 61 -2.82 -9.93 12.04
C ARG A 61 -3.66 -8.68 11.72
N GLY A 62 -3.05 -7.50 11.56
CA GLY A 62 -3.76 -6.25 11.32
C GLY A 62 -2.92 -5.18 10.64
N ILE A 63 -3.60 -4.18 10.06
CA ILE A 63 -2.98 -3.14 9.22
C ILE A 63 -2.12 -2.11 9.98
N GLU A 64 -2.05 -2.21 11.31
CA GLU A 64 -1.39 -1.25 12.19
C GLU A 64 0.13 -1.39 12.25
N ALA A 65 0.71 -2.35 11.51
CA ALA A 65 2.15 -2.50 11.45
C ALA A 65 2.82 -1.17 11.00
N PRO A 66 3.78 -0.65 11.77
CA PRO A 66 4.42 0.61 11.45
C PRO A 66 5.29 0.50 10.19
N GLN A 67 5.36 1.56 9.39
CA GLN A 67 6.07 1.52 8.11
C GLN A 67 7.55 1.08 8.23
N TRP A 68 8.24 1.49 9.30
CA TRP A 68 9.63 1.09 9.52
C TRP A 68 9.80 -0.42 9.66
N SER A 69 8.82 -1.12 10.25
CA SER A 69 8.91 -2.58 10.46
C SER A 69 8.71 -3.32 9.15
N VAL A 70 7.82 -2.83 8.27
CA VAL A 70 7.66 -3.34 6.91
C VAL A 70 8.94 -3.22 6.10
N VAL A 71 9.56 -2.03 6.10
CA VAL A 71 10.81 -1.79 5.35
C VAL A 71 11.96 -2.63 5.89
N ALA A 72 12.11 -2.71 7.23
CA ALA A 72 13.13 -3.54 7.85
C ALA A 72 12.93 -5.03 7.56
N ALA A 73 11.70 -5.54 7.68
CA ALA A 73 11.34 -6.93 7.39
C ALA A 73 11.74 -7.32 5.97
N MET A 74 11.29 -6.55 4.98
CA MET A 74 11.59 -6.83 3.57
C MET A 74 13.09 -6.75 3.25
N THR A 75 13.81 -5.82 3.90
CA THR A 75 15.26 -5.70 3.73
C THR A 75 16.00 -6.92 4.29
N ILE A 76 15.59 -7.42 5.46
CA ILE A 76 16.18 -8.62 6.06
C ILE A 76 15.90 -9.85 5.18
N LEU A 77 14.67 -9.99 4.69
CA LEU A 77 14.29 -11.09 3.80
C LEU A 77 15.14 -11.10 2.52
N GLU A 78 15.33 -9.94 1.90
CA GLU A 78 16.21 -9.77 0.73
C GLU A 78 17.66 -10.18 1.05
N GLN A 79 18.22 -9.71 2.18
CA GLN A 79 19.59 -10.05 2.60
C GLN A 79 19.78 -11.55 2.87
N PHE A 80 18.73 -12.24 3.32
CA PHE A 80 18.74 -13.69 3.46
C PHE A 80 18.47 -14.46 2.16
N GLY A 81 18.35 -13.77 1.03
CA GLY A 81 18.15 -14.36 -0.29
C GLY A 81 16.72 -14.85 -0.54
N LYS A 82 15.73 -14.43 0.26
CA LYS A 82 14.33 -14.73 -0.05
C LYS A 82 13.91 -13.91 -1.27
N VAL A 83 13.56 -14.61 -2.34
CA VAL A 83 12.96 -14.01 -3.54
C VAL A 83 11.44 -13.83 -3.28
N PRO A 84 10.86 -12.65 -3.59
CA PRO A 84 9.42 -12.46 -3.50
C PRO A 84 8.66 -13.42 -4.42
N PHE A 85 7.62 -14.07 -3.90
CA PHE A 85 6.82 -15.06 -4.62
C PHE A 85 5.54 -14.46 -5.20
N THR A 86 4.73 -13.81 -4.36
CA THR A 86 3.45 -13.19 -4.78
C THR A 86 3.64 -11.76 -5.25
N ASP A 87 2.69 -11.24 -6.03
CA ASP A 87 2.71 -9.84 -6.45
C ASP A 87 2.61 -8.87 -5.25
N GLN A 88 1.97 -9.29 -4.15
CA GLN A 88 1.96 -8.56 -2.89
C GLN A 88 3.35 -8.52 -2.23
N GLU A 89 4.08 -9.65 -2.18
CA GLU A 89 5.48 -9.67 -1.71
C GLU A 89 6.35 -8.77 -2.59
N TRP A 90 6.18 -8.82 -3.92
CA TRP A 90 6.89 -7.95 -4.85
C TRP A 90 6.61 -6.46 -4.61
N ALA A 91 5.34 -6.11 -4.34
CA ALA A 91 4.95 -4.74 -4.03
C ALA A 91 5.62 -4.23 -2.75
N PHE A 92 5.60 -5.01 -1.67
CA PHE A 92 6.25 -4.64 -0.41
C PHE A 92 7.77 -4.60 -0.52
N TRP A 93 8.38 -5.56 -1.21
CA TRP A 93 9.81 -5.54 -1.47
C TRP A 93 10.22 -4.26 -2.21
N ALA A 94 9.53 -3.95 -3.32
CA ALA A 94 9.87 -2.79 -4.14
C ALA A 94 9.65 -1.48 -3.40
N TYR A 95 8.58 -1.39 -2.60
CA TYR A 95 8.36 -0.23 -1.74
C TYR A 95 9.50 -0.08 -0.71
N ALA A 96 9.90 -1.16 -0.04
CA ALA A 96 11.02 -1.13 0.90
C ALA A 96 12.37 -0.79 0.23
N ALA A 97 12.61 -1.26 -0.99
CA ALA A 97 13.79 -0.90 -1.78
C ALA A 97 13.77 0.58 -2.20
N ALA A 98 12.61 1.11 -2.60
CA ALA A 98 12.45 2.52 -2.92
C ALA A 98 12.65 3.43 -1.70
N GLU A 99 12.17 3.03 -0.51
CA GLU A 99 12.39 3.75 0.76
C GLU A 99 13.87 3.84 1.13
N ARG A 100 14.66 2.82 0.80
CA ARG A 100 16.13 2.81 1.01
C ARG A 100 16.91 3.56 -0.07
N GLY A 101 16.26 4.04 -1.12
CA GLY A 101 16.92 4.73 -2.23
C GLY A 101 17.78 3.81 -3.11
N VAL A 102 17.41 2.52 -3.24
CA VAL A 102 18.17 1.60 -4.10
C VAL A 102 18.04 2.02 -5.58
N SER A 103 19.17 2.05 -6.30
CA SER A 103 19.17 2.34 -7.75
C SER A 103 18.56 1.19 -8.55
N SER A 104 17.80 1.54 -9.59
CA SER A 104 17.24 0.57 -10.54
C SER A 104 18.29 -0.14 -11.39
N ASP A 105 19.49 0.44 -11.51
CA ASP A 105 20.55 -0.05 -12.39
C ASP A 105 21.13 -1.40 -11.92
N SER A 106 20.94 -1.72 -10.64
CA SER A 106 21.41 -2.96 -10.02
C SER A 106 20.50 -4.16 -10.27
N PHE A 107 19.34 -3.98 -10.92
CA PHE A 107 18.32 -5.01 -11.06
C PHE A 107 17.91 -5.28 -12.50
N LYS A 108 17.39 -6.50 -12.75
CA LYS A 108 16.88 -6.95 -14.05
C LYS A 108 15.55 -7.70 -13.90
N GLY A 109 14.77 -7.77 -14.99
CA GLY A 109 13.48 -8.47 -15.04
C GLY A 109 12.43 -7.93 -14.04
N LYS A 110 11.72 -8.84 -13.36
CA LYS A 110 10.64 -8.49 -12.42
C LYS A 110 11.11 -7.53 -11.30
N TRP A 111 12.36 -7.62 -10.87
CA TRP A 111 12.94 -6.73 -9.86
C TRP A 111 12.94 -5.26 -10.28
N ILE A 112 13.45 -4.95 -11.48
CA ILE A 112 13.51 -3.57 -11.97
C ILE A 112 12.11 -3.02 -12.28
N GLU A 113 11.22 -3.85 -12.78
CA GLU A 113 9.83 -3.45 -13.07
C GLU A 113 9.09 -3.00 -11.81
N TRP A 114 9.16 -3.80 -10.75
CA TRP A 114 8.52 -3.47 -9.48
C TRP A 114 9.19 -2.28 -8.81
N LEU A 115 10.53 -2.20 -8.82
CA LEU A 115 11.26 -1.07 -8.23
C LEU A 115 10.90 0.26 -8.91
N LYS A 116 10.85 0.31 -10.25
CA LYS A 116 10.43 1.51 -10.99
C LYS A 116 9.01 1.94 -10.62
N LYS A 117 8.08 0.98 -10.52
CA LYS A 117 6.70 1.22 -10.10
C LYS A 117 6.63 1.80 -8.68
N ALA A 118 7.42 1.28 -7.74
CA ALA A 118 7.46 1.77 -6.37
C ALA A 118 8.12 3.15 -6.24
N GLN A 119 9.20 3.40 -6.99
CA GLN A 119 9.86 4.71 -7.05
C GLN A 119 8.91 5.80 -7.56
N LEU A 120 8.16 5.53 -8.64
CA LEU A 120 7.13 6.44 -9.16
C LEU A 120 6.08 6.78 -8.08
N TYR A 121 5.55 5.76 -7.41
CA TYR A 121 4.58 5.97 -6.34
C TYR A 121 5.16 6.80 -5.20
N LYS A 122 6.37 6.48 -4.74
CA LYS A 122 7.07 7.21 -3.67
C LYS A 122 7.22 8.68 -4.01
N THR A 123 7.66 9.03 -5.22
CA THR A 123 7.79 10.41 -5.68
C THR A 123 6.48 11.19 -5.53
N HIS A 124 5.35 10.61 -5.94
CA HIS A 124 4.05 11.27 -5.79
C HIS A 124 3.54 11.26 -4.34
N TYR A 125 3.80 10.19 -3.59
CA TYR A 125 3.40 10.06 -2.19
C TYR A 125 4.12 11.07 -1.29
N GLU A 126 5.39 11.37 -1.54
CA GLU A 126 6.15 12.40 -0.81
C GLU A 126 5.59 13.80 -1.05
N GLN A 127 5.04 14.04 -2.24
CA GLN A 127 4.38 15.29 -2.62
C GLN A 127 2.94 15.42 -2.09
N ARG A 128 2.38 14.39 -1.44
CA ARG A 128 0.97 14.34 -1.00
C ARG A 128 0.54 15.56 -0.19
N SER A 129 1.42 16.08 0.67
CA SER A 129 1.11 17.24 1.51
C SER A 129 0.99 18.53 0.68
N VAL A 130 1.76 18.65 -0.40
CA VAL A 130 1.70 19.78 -1.34
C VAL A 130 0.43 19.68 -2.18
N ILE A 131 0.14 18.50 -2.73
CA ILE A 131 -1.07 18.23 -3.51
C ILE A 131 -2.32 18.51 -2.68
N ARG A 132 -2.37 18.02 -1.43
CA ARG A 132 -3.50 18.29 -0.52
C ARG A 132 -3.72 19.79 -0.27
N LYS A 133 -2.65 20.58 -0.20
CA LYS A 133 -2.75 22.04 -0.03
C LYS A 133 -3.36 22.73 -1.26
N GLN A 134 -3.16 22.19 -2.46
CA GLN A 134 -3.77 22.72 -3.68
C GLN A 134 -5.31 22.55 -3.69
N PHE A 135 -5.83 21.60 -2.91
CA PHE A 135 -7.26 21.28 -2.84
C PHE A 135 -7.95 21.81 -1.59
N GLN A 136 -7.38 22.79 -0.89
CA GLN A 136 -7.96 23.32 0.35
C GLN A 136 -9.38 23.89 0.17
N SER A 137 -9.73 24.31 -1.05
CA SER A 137 -11.07 24.81 -1.40
C SER A 137 -12.12 23.70 -1.62
N LEU A 138 -11.70 22.44 -1.74
CA LEU A 138 -12.59 21.30 -1.98
C LEU A 138 -13.22 20.78 -0.69
N SER A 139 -14.36 20.09 -0.79
CA SER A 139 -15.06 19.56 0.39
C SER A 139 -14.23 18.52 1.14
N SER A 140 -13.45 17.71 0.41
CA SER A 140 -12.48 16.78 0.99
C SER A 140 -11.13 16.88 0.29
N PRO A 141 -10.23 17.78 0.75
CA PRO A 141 -8.88 17.90 0.19
C PRO A 141 -8.08 16.59 0.30
N GLN A 142 -8.36 15.81 1.36
CA GLN A 142 -7.70 14.53 1.60
C GLN A 142 -8.16 13.47 0.59
N THR A 143 -9.47 13.36 0.32
CA THR A 143 -10.00 12.40 -0.67
C THR A 143 -9.56 12.78 -2.08
N ALA A 144 -9.66 14.06 -2.45
CA ALA A 144 -9.16 14.57 -3.74
C ALA A 144 -7.67 14.25 -3.97
N MET A 145 -6.82 14.46 -2.96
CA MET A 145 -5.41 14.10 -3.03
C MET A 145 -5.21 12.59 -3.19
N LYS A 146 -5.96 11.75 -2.46
CA LYS A 146 -5.87 10.29 -2.60
C LYS A 146 -6.29 9.83 -4.01
N ILE A 147 -7.31 10.44 -4.61
CA ILE A 147 -7.73 10.16 -6.00
C ILE A 147 -6.57 10.44 -6.96
N LEU A 148 -5.97 11.63 -6.91
CA LEU A 148 -4.84 11.94 -7.79
C LEU A 148 -3.64 11.01 -7.57
N LEU A 149 -3.36 10.66 -6.32
CA LEU A 149 -2.30 9.72 -5.99
C LEU A 149 -2.58 8.31 -6.56
N ALA A 150 -3.84 7.87 -6.56
CA ALA A 150 -4.22 6.58 -7.15
C ALA A 150 -3.94 6.53 -8.67
N PHE A 151 -4.09 7.63 -9.39
CA PHE A 151 -3.70 7.73 -10.79
C PHE A 151 -2.18 7.89 -10.96
N LYS A 152 -1.64 9.03 -10.50
CA LYS A 152 -0.25 9.43 -10.75
C LYS A 152 0.75 8.50 -10.08
N GLY A 153 0.50 8.13 -8.84
CA GLY A 153 1.36 7.23 -8.08
C GLY A 153 1.41 5.83 -8.67
N ASN A 154 0.33 5.34 -9.29
CA ASN A 154 0.32 4.04 -9.93
C ASN A 154 0.72 4.08 -11.42
N GLY A 155 0.89 5.27 -12.00
CA GLY A 155 1.17 5.46 -13.42
C GLY A 155 -0.02 5.09 -14.32
N LEU A 156 -1.25 5.28 -13.83
CA LEU A 156 -2.47 4.90 -14.53
C LEU A 156 -3.16 6.15 -15.10
N GLN A 157 -3.61 6.05 -16.34
CA GLN A 157 -4.38 7.10 -17.01
C GLN A 157 -5.89 6.97 -16.77
N SER A 158 -6.35 5.77 -16.46
CA SER A 158 -7.76 5.46 -16.25
C SER A 158 -7.93 4.46 -15.11
N LEU A 159 -8.98 4.66 -14.33
CA LEU A 159 -9.44 3.79 -13.26
C LEU A 159 -10.97 3.79 -13.28
N THR A 160 -11.57 2.64 -12.97
CA THR A 160 -13.00 2.57 -12.65
C THR A 160 -13.26 3.18 -11.26
N LEU A 161 -14.52 3.49 -10.98
CA LEU A 161 -14.95 3.91 -9.64
C LEU A 161 -14.63 2.84 -8.58
N ALA A 162 -14.83 1.56 -8.90
CA ALA A 162 -14.55 0.44 -8.02
C ALA A 162 -13.05 0.33 -7.69
N GLU A 163 -12.17 0.49 -8.69
CA GLU A 163 -10.73 0.49 -8.46
C GLU A 163 -10.27 1.70 -7.64
N LEU A 164 -10.85 2.89 -7.86
CA LEU A 164 -10.57 4.08 -7.04
C LEU A 164 -11.02 3.89 -5.59
N PHE A 165 -12.23 3.36 -5.39
CA PHE A 165 -12.75 3.02 -4.08
C PHE A 165 -11.81 2.05 -3.37
N ALA A 166 -11.46 0.94 -4.03
CA ALA A 166 -10.54 -0.04 -3.48
C ALA A 166 -9.15 0.54 -3.22
N ASN A 167 -8.69 1.57 -3.95
CA ASN A 167 -7.44 2.29 -3.66
C ASN A 167 -7.54 3.23 -2.45
N ILE A 168 -8.72 3.69 -2.08
CA ILE A 168 -8.92 4.70 -1.03
C ILE A 168 -9.37 4.06 0.29
N ASP A 169 -10.26 3.09 0.22
CA ASP A 169 -10.82 2.40 1.38
C ASP A 169 -9.82 1.41 1.99
N THR A 170 -9.77 1.36 3.30
CA THR A 170 -8.86 0.48 4.05
C THR A 170 -9.63 -0.38 5.05
N SER A 171 -10.94 -0.54 4.86
CA SER A 171 -11.74 -1.42 5.70
C SER A 171 -11.27 -2.88 5.52
N PRO A 172 -11.37 -3.71 6.57
CA PRO A 172 -11.07 -5.14 6.45
C PRO A 172 -11.88 -5.81 5.32
N ALA A 173 -13.16 -5.45 5.17
CA ALA A 173 -14.03 -5.99 4.13
C ALA A 173 -13.52 -5.75 2.69
N THR A 174 -12.95 -4.57 2.42
CA THR A 174 -12.30 -4.29 1.14
C THR A 174 -11.03 -5.10 0.97
N LEU A 175 -10.20 -5.20 2.02
CA LEU A 175 -8.93 -5.93 1.94
C LEU A 175 -9.14 -7.42 1.69
N ASP A 176 -10.09 -8.05 2.40
CA ASP A 176 -10.39 -9.47 2.26
C ASP A 176 -10.89 -9.81 0.84
N ARG A 177 -11.79 -8.98 0.30
CA ARG A 177 -12.30 -9.15 -1.09
C ARG A 177 -11.22 -8.91 -2.12
N LEU A 178 -10.39 -7.89 -1.90
CA LEU A 178 -9.29 -7.58 -2.80
C LEU A 178 -8.26 -8.72 -2.82
N GLU A 179 -7.89 -9.27 -1.66
CA GLU A 179 -6.98 -10.42 -1.56
C GLU A 179 -7.52 -11.62 -2.34
N LYS A 180 -8.81 -11.91 -2.19
CA LYS A 180 -9.49 -12.96 -2.96
C LYS A 180 -9.39 -12.72 -4.47
N ARG A 181 -9.80 -11.53 -4.95
CA ARG A 181 -9.74 -11.19 -6.39
C ARG A 181 -8.31 -11.27 -6.94
N ILE A 182 -7.31 -10.78 -6.20
CA ILE A 182 -5.89 -10.88 -6.61
C ILE A 182 -5.46 -12.34 -6.73
N THR A 183 -5.84 -13.18 -5.77
CA THR A 183 -5.52 -14.61 -5.77
C THR A 183 -6.14 -15.32 -6.97
N ASP A 184 -7.37 -14.94 -7.32
CA ASP A 184 -8.12 -15.50 -8.45
C ASP A 184 -7.69 -14.89 -9.81
N GLY A 185 -6.81 -13.87 -9.81
CA GLY A 185 -6.38 -13.17 -11.02
C GLY A 185 -7.45 -12.25 -11.62
N GLU A 186 -8.41 -11.84 -10.80
CA GLU A 186 -9.57 -11.03 -11.17
C GLU A 186 -9.45 -9.57 -10.71
N GLN A 187 -10.28 -8.70 -11.29
CA GLN A 187 -10.34 -7.28 -10.91
C GLN A 187 -11.38 -7.05 -9.80
N PHE A 188 -11.16 -6.00 -9.01
CA PHE A 188 -12.16 -5.53 -8.05
C PHE A 188 -13.28 -4.80 -8.80
N THR A 189 -14.52 -5.28 -8.64
CA THR A 189 -15.68 -4.88 -9.44
C THR A 189 -16.62 -3.93 -8.71
N ALA A 190 -17.60 -3.37 -9.44
CA ALA A 190 -18.67 -2.58 -8.84
C ALA A 190 -19.52 -3.40 -7.85
N ASP A 191 -19.70 -4.70 -8.09
CA ASP A 191 -20.44 -5.58 -7.18
C ASP A 191 -19.68 -5.75 -5.86
N ASP A 192 -18.36 -5.98 -5.93
CA ASP A 192 -17.52 -6.04 -4.72
C ASP A 192 -17.60 -4.74 -3.92
N MET A 193 -17.56 -3.59 -4.59
CA MET A 193 -17.71 -2.27 -3.97
C MET A 193 -19.07 -2.13 -3.27
N ASN A 194 -20.16 -2.49 -3.95
CA ASN A 194 -21.52 -2.36 -3.43
C ASN A 194 -21.74 -3.24 -2.19
N GLU A 195 -21.21 -4.47 -2.20
CA GLU A 195 -21.25 -5.35 -1.03
C GLU A 195 -20.51 -4.74 0.16
N VAL A 196 -19.30 -4.21 -0.05
CA VAL A 196 -18.54 -3.56 1.03
C VAL A 196 -19.29 -2.35 1.60
N ILE A 197 -19.88 -1.52 0.74
CA ILE A 197 -20.67 -0.35 1.14
C ILE A 197 -21.89 -0.78 1.98
N ALA A 198 -22.52 -1.90 1.64
CA ALA A 198 -23.66 -2.44 2.39
C ALA A 198 -23.25 -3.00 3.76
N GLU A 199 -22.02 -3.49 3.91
CA GLU A 199 -21.50 -4.10 5.15
C GLU A 199 -20.89 -3.09 6.13
N SER A 200 -20.51 -1.90 5.67
CA SER A 200 -19.74 -0.94 6.48
C SER A 200 -20.16 0.52 6.27
N GLU A 201 -20.68 1.15 7.32
CA GLU A 201 -20.98 2.59 7.32
C GLU A 201 -19.73 3.45 7.08
N GLN A 202 -18.56 2.99 7.50
CA GLN A 202 -17.30 3.66 7.19
C GLN A 202 -17.02 3.63 5.68
N ALA A 203 -17.20 2.47 5.04
CA ALA A 203 -17.02 2.33 3.60
C ALA A 203 -18.02 3.20 2.83
N LYS A 204 -19.28 3.25 3.29
CA LYS A 204 -20.30 4.12 2.72
C LYS A 204 -19.93 5.60 2.81
N SER A 205 -19.47 6.07 3.95
CA SER A 205 -19.00 7.46 4.10
C SER A 205 -17.81 7.78 3.20
N ILE A 206 -16.87 6.83 3.03
CA ILE A 206 -15.74 6.96 2.10
C ILE A 206 -16.23 7.05 0.66
N TYR A 207 -17.20 6.21 0.28
CA TYR A 207 -17.80 6.22 -1.05
C TYR A 207 -18.49 7.56 -1.34
N GLU A 208 -19.30 8.09 -0.42
CA GLU A 208 -19.95 9.39 -0.59
C GLU A 208 -18.92 10.52 -0.75
N SER A 209 -17.86 10.51 0.08
CA SER A 209 -16.74 11.46 -0.04
C SER A 209 -16.01 11.33 -1.38
N LEU A 210 -15.85 10.11 -1.88
CA LEU A 210 -15.22 9.80 -3.17
C LEU A 210 -16.03 10.38 -4.33
N ILE A 211 -17.33 10.12 -4.37
CA ILE A 211 -18.23 10.65 -5.41
C ILE A 211 -18.20 12.18 -5.43
N GLN A 212 -18.33 12.81 -4.26
CA GLN A 212 -18.26 14.26 -4.15
C GLN A 212 -16.92 14.82 -4.66
N SER A 213 -15.81 14.19 -4.27
CA SER A 213 -14.47 14.62 -4.69
C SER A 213 -14.23 14.41 -6.19
N ILE A 214 -14.82 13.37 -6.80
CA ILE A 214 -14.78 13.15 -8.25
C ILE A 214 -15.52 14.28 -8.98
N HIS A 215 -16.70 14.67 -8.51
CA HIS A 215 -17.42 15.80 -9.11
C HIS A 215 -16.64 17.11 -9.03
N GLU A 216 -16.03 17.39 -7.87
CA GLU A 216 -15.21 18.58 -7.66
C GLU A 216 -13.96 18.57 -8.56
N LEU A 217 -13.23 17.46 -8.63
CA LEU A 217 -12.05 17.34 -9.49
C LEU A 217 -12.40 17.43 -10.99
N LYS A 218 -13.59 16.96 -11.38
CA LYS A 218 -14.12 17.11 -12.74
C LYS A 218 -14.42 18.58 -13.06
N HIS A 219 -15.00 19.31 -12.11
CA HIS A 219 -15.24 20.75 -12.24
C HIS A 219 -13.92 21.53 -12.43
N GLU A 220 -12.89 21.16 -11.67
CA GLU A 220 -11.51 21.69 -11.80
C GLU A 220 -10.76 21.19 -13.05
N ARG A 221 -11.40 20.38 -13.91
CA ARG A 221 -10.83 19.81 -15.15
C ARG A 221 -9.58 18.93 -14.94
N LEU A 222 -9.38 18.43 -13.71
CA LEU A 222 -8.28 17.53 -13.38
C LEU A 222 -8.58 16.08 -13.73
N ILE A 223 -9.86 15.74 -13.85
CA ILE A 223 -10.31 14.41 -14.29
C ILE A 223 -11.50 14.52 -15.26
N THR A 224 -11.73 13.46 -16.03
CA THR A 224 -12.90 13.27 -16.88
C THR A 224 -13.59 11.95 -16.54
N HIS A 225 -14.90 11.96 -16.32
CA HIS A 225 -15.69 10.75 -16.08
C HIS A 225 -16.45 10.39 -17.37
N ARG A 226 -16.20 9.19 -17.89
CA ARG A 226 -16.81 8.65 -19.11
C ARG A 226 -18.08 7.87 -18.79
N SER A 227 -18.91 7.66 -19.82
CA SER A 227 -20.18 6.92 -19.75
C SER A 227 -20.04 5.44 -19.39
N ASN A 228 -18.85 4.86 -19.50
CA ASN A 228 -18.56 3.48 -19.11
C ASN A 228 -18.00 3.38 -17.67
N ASP A 229 -18.23 4.40 -16.84
CA ASP A 229 -17.69 4.54 -15.48
C ASP A 229 -16.17 4.63 -15.32
N ASN A 230 -15.44 4.72 -16.44
CA ASN A 230 -14.02 5.02 -16.39
C ASN A 230 -13.80 6.49 -16.07
N ILE A 231 -12.95 6.74 -15.09
CA ILE A 231 -12.44 8.05 -14.73
C ILE A 231 -11.03 8.16 -15.31
N LEU A 232 -10.74 9.25 -15.99
CA LEU A 232 -9.44 9.56 -16.56
C LEU A 232 -8.84 10.77 -15.88
N ILE A 233 -7.53 10.73 -15.69
CA ILE A 233 -6.77 11.90 -15.25
C ILE A 233 -6.34 12.74 -16.45
N THR A 234 -6.44 14.06 -16.32
CA THR A 234 -5.98 15.02 -17.34
C THR A 234 -4.49 15.29 -17.22
#